data_AF-A0A950QJK2-F1
#
_entry.id   AF-A0A950QJK2-F1
#
_cell.length_a   1.000
_cell.length_b   1.000
_cell.length_c   1.000
_cell.angle_alpha   90.00
_cell.angle_beta   90.00
_cell.angle_gamma   90.00
#
_symmetry.space_group_name_H-M   'P 1'
#
loop_
_entity.id
_entity.type
_entity.pdbx_description
1 polymer ?
#
loop_
_entity_poly.entity_id
_entity_poly.type
_entity_poly.pdbx_seq_one_letter_code
_entity_poly.pdbx_strand_id
1 'polypeptide(L)'
;MGDSPDGTFRPQPWGQAVKVLRDMGHEEDARELAVKREILRSQSAATRWHLKAWLRLLHITIGFGYKPHYALYWSAGFLLIGWIIFGAAADLGFMAPRDGSVQAYLASAARDGRGSARLPEHYTRFNAPVFALDNYLPIIELGQDLSWEPSDVQTGHRRDTSACYSTHGSKGGSWYCDAVEAVRMALGHDWTITGVPTRSEKVKPFYEPDLATAVAMWAFRLGLHRFVYWSLELLGWLFVSLYIAGMSGLMKKE
;
A
#
# COMPACT_ATOMS: atom_id res chain seq x y z
N MET A 1 -31.03 -26.81 3.70
CA MET A 1 -32.30 -26.16 4.14
C MET A 1 -32.65 -24.97 3.24
N GLY A 2 -32.63 -25.15 1.92
CA GLY A 2 -32.87 -24.03 0.99
C GLY A 2 -32.77 -24.37 -0.51
N ASP A 3 -32.22 -25.54 -0.85
CA ASP A 3 -32.33 -26.08 -2.22
C ASP A 3 -33.65 -26.81 -2.39
N SER A 4 -34.38 -26.45 -3.44
CA SER A 4 -35.41 -27.31 -4.00
C SER A 4 -34.75 -28.46 -4.79
N PRO A 5 -35.40 -29.63 -4.94
CA PRO A 5 -34.82 -30.78 -5.66
C PRO A 5 -34.42 -30.50 -7.12
N ASP A 6 -34.90 -29.39 -7.67
CA ASP A 6 -34.63 -28.85 -9.01
C ASP A 6 -33.42 -27.88 -9.07
N GLY A 7 -32.74 -27.63 -7.95
CA GLY A 7 -31.61 -26.70 -7.86
C GLY A 7 -32.00 -25.22 -7.89
N THR A 8 -33.28 -24.88 -7.72
CA THR A 8 -33.72 -23.47 -7.67
C THR A 8 -33.48 -22.84 -6.30
N PHE A 9 -32.75 -21.73 -6.28
CA PHE A 9 -32.42 -20.98 -5.07
C PHE A 9 -33.64 -20.20 -4.54
N ARG A 10 -34.08 -20.48 -3.31
CA ARG A 10 -35.21 -19.79 -2.66
C ARG A 10 -34.73 -18.84 -1.55
N PRO A 11 -34.90 -17.51 -1.68
CA PRO A 11 -34.34 -16.54 -0.72
C PRO A 11 -35.14 -16.42 0.59
N GLN A 12 -36.42 -16.78 0.63
CA GLN A 12 -37.33 -16.50 1.74
C GLN A 12 -37.02 -17.26 3.04
N PRO A 13 -36.75 -18.59 3.04
CA PRO A 13 -36.50 -19.35 4.27
C PRO A 13 -35.24 -18.88 5.02
N TRP A 14 -34.21 -18.50 4.27
CA TRP A 14 -32.98 -17.95 4.82
C TRP A 14 -33.22 -16.61 5.53
N GLY A 15 -34.12 -15.77 5.01
CA GLY A 15 -34.48 -14.50 5.66
C GLY A 15 -35.12 -14.72 7.03
N GLN A 16 -36.00 -15.72 7.16
CA GLN A 16 -36.61 -16.09 8.44
C GLN A 16 -35.58 -16.66 9.42
N ALA A 17 -34.67 -17.54 8.96
CA ALA A 17 -33.62 -18.10 9.82
C ALA A 17 -32.67 -17.01 10.35
N VAL A 18 -32.26 -16.07 9.50
CA VAL A 18 -31.44 -14.92 9.92
C VAL A 18 -32.19 -14.06 10.95
N LYS A 19 -33.49 -13.82 10.74
CA LYS A 19 -34.31 -13.05 11.70
C LYS A 19 -34.37 -13.74 13.06
N VAL A 20 -34.66 -15.04 13.09
CA VAL A 20 -34.76 -15.80 14.35
C VAL A 20 -33.43 -15.83 15.09
N LEU A 21 -32.30 -16.06 14.40
CA LEU A 21 -30.97 -15.99 15.01
C LEU A 21 -30.69 -14.62 15.63
N ARG A 22 -31.12 -13.55 14.97
CA ARG A 22 -31.00 -12.19 15.47
C ARG A 22 -31.86 -11.94 16.71
N ASP A 23 -33.12 -12.37 16.66
CA ASP A 23 -34.07 -12.23 17.77
C ASP A 23 -33.61 -13.03 19.02
N MET A 24 -32.84 -14.11 18.82
CA MET A 24 -32.21 -14.88 19.89
C MET A 24 -30.87 -14.30 20.39
N GLY A 25 -30.38 -13.20 19.80
CA GLY A 25 -29.10 -12.56 20.16
C GLY A 25 -27.86 -13.17 19.52
N HIS A 26 -28.01 -14.16 18.63
CA HIS A 26 -26.90 -14.80 17.90
C HIS A 26 -26.53 -14.00 16.63
N GLU A 27 -26.02 -12.78 16.81
CA GLU A 27 -25.69 -11.85 15.71
C GLU A 27 -24.58 -12.38 14.78
N GLU A 28 -23.57 -13.09 15.31
CA GLU A 28 -22.49 -13.67 14.50
C GLU A 28 -23.01 -14.78 13.59
N ASP A 29 -23.80 -15.71 14.13
CA ASP A 29 -24.42 -16.80 13.38
C ASP A 29 -25.42 -16.28 12.33
N ALA A 30 -26.20 -15.25 12.68
CA ALA A 30 -27.09 -14.57 11.74
C ALA A 30 -26.31 -13.95 10.56
N ARG A 31 -25.14 -13.36 10.84
CA ARG A 31 -24.23 -12.80 9.83
C ARG A 31 -23.65 -13.87 8.92
N GLU A 32 -23.15 -14.97 9.49
CA GLU A 32 -22.58 -16.07 8.72
C GLU A 32 -23.64 -16.70 7.81
N LEU A 33 -24.85 -16.90 8.33
CA LEU A 33 -25.96 -17.46 7.55
C LEU A 33 -26.39 -16.53 6.41
N ALA A 34 -26.38 -15.21 6.64
CA ALA A 34 -26.64 -14.21 5.61
C ALA A 34 -25.57 -14.21 4.50
N VAL A 35 -24.29 -14.40 4.84
CA VAL A 35 -23.19 -14.55 3.87
C VAL A 35 -23.35 -15.83 3.06
N LYS A 36 -23.62 -16.96 3.74
CA LYS A 36 -23.83 -18.26 3.08
C LYS A 36 -24.99 -18.22 2.09
N ARG A 37 -26.07 -17.51 2.43
CA ARG A 37 -27.19 -17.23 1.53
C ARG A 37 -26.74 -16.52 0.24
N GLU A 38 -25.90 -15.49 0.35
CA GLU A 38 -25.44 -14.72 -0.81
C GLU A 38 -24.45 -15.50 -1.69
N ILE A 39 -23.60 -16.34 -1.08
CA ILE A 39 -22.73 -17.28 -1.81
C ILE A 39 -23.58 -18.25 -2.64
N LEU A 40 -24.60 -18.88 -2.04
CA LEU A 40 -25.51 -19.80 -2.74
C LEU A 40 -26.30 -19.08 -3.85
N ARG A 41 -26.74 -17.84 -3.62
CA ARG A 41 -27.34 -17.00 -4.65
C ARG A 41 -26.39 -16.81 -5.83
N SER A 42 -25.13 -16.48 -5.56
CA SER A 42 -24.11 -16.28 -6.60
C SER A 42 -23.81 -17.54 -7.42
N GLN A 43 -24.01 -18.72 -6.83
CA GLN A 43 -23.77 -20.01 -7.47
C GLN A 43 -24.98 -20.51 -8.27
N SER A 44 -26.18 -19.97 -8.02
CA SER A 44 -27.40 -20.36 -8.74
C SER A 44 -27.25 -20.25 -10.28
N ALA A 45 -27.82 -21.22 -10.99
CA ALA A 45 -27.75 -21.33 -12.45
C ALA A 45 -28.37 -20.12 -13.18
N ALA A 46 -29.30 -19.42 -12.54
CA ALA A 46 -29.96 -18.24 -13.08
C ALA A 46 -29.10 -16.95 -13.07
N THR A 47 -27.92 -16.98 -12.43
CA THR A 47 -27.09 -15.78 -12.28
C THR A 47 -26.15 -15.61 -13.49
N ARG A 48 -26.31 -14.49 -14.21
CA ARG A 48 -25.45 -14.13 -15.36
C ARG A 48 -23.99 -13.98 -14.94
N TRP A 49 -23.06 -14.27 -15.85
CA TRP A 49 -21.61 -14.29 -15.55
C TRP A 49 -21.06 -12.96 -14.99
N HIS A 50 -21.54 -11.81 -15.48
CA HIS A 50 -21.14 -10.48 -14.98
C HIS A 50 -21.69 -10.21 -13.58
N LEU A 51 -22.90 -10.67 -13.25
CA LEU A 51 -23.40 -10.64 -11.88
C LEU A 51 -22.57 -11.55 -10.96
N LYS A 52 -22.12 -12.72 -11.43
CA LYS A 52 -21.20 -13.58 -10.68
C LYS A 52 -19.84 -12.93 -10.44
N ALA A 53 -19.32 -12.18 -11.43
CA ALA A 53 -18.09 -11.41 -11.27
C ALA A 53 -18.27 -10.27 -10.26
N TRP A 54 -19.39 -9.55 -10.33
CA TRP A 54 -19.76 -8.49 -9.40
C TRP A 54 -19.93 -8.99 -7.96
N LEU A 55 -20.62 -10.12 -7.76
CA LEU A 55 -20.78 -10.74 -6.44
C LEU A 55 -19.45 -11.26 -5.88
N ARG A 56 -18.56 -11.79 -6.73
CA ARG A 56 -17.19 -12.14 -6.32
C ARG A 56 -16.38 -10.93 -5.89
N LEU A 57 -16.48 -9.84 -6.64
CA LEU A 57 -15.83 -8.57 -6.27
C LEU A 57 -16.32 -8.11 -4.89
N LEU A 58 -17.64 -8.09 -4.66
CA LEU A 58 -18.24 -7.69 -3.38
C LEU A 58 -17.86 -8.62 -2.21
N HIS A 59 -17.69 -9.91 -2.47
CA HIS A 59 -17.21 -10.86 -1.46
C HIS A 59 -15.77 -10.54 -1.07
N ILE A 60 -14.90 -10.35 -2.05
CA ILE A 60 -13.47 -10.11 -1.84
C ILE A 60 -13.23 -8.76 -1.14
N THR A 61 -13.97 -7.70 -1.52
CA THR A 61 -13.75 -6.35 -1.00
C THR A 61 -14.43 -6.12 0.36
N ILE A 62 -15.73 -6.42 0.48
CA ILE A 62 -16.56 -6.01 1.63
C ILE A 62 -17.19 -7.24 2.33
N GLY A 63 -16.95 -8.46 1.85
CA GLY A 63 -17.61 -9.65 2.40
C GLY A 63 -19.15 -9.53 2.37
N PHE A 64 -19.69 -8.99 1.27
CA PHE A 64 -21.12 -8.67 1.09
C PHE A 64 -21.71 -7.63 2.06
N GLY A 65 -20.87 -6.83 2.75
CA GLY A 65 -21.32 -5.85 3.76
C GLY A 65 -21.42 -6.43 5.17
N TYR A 66 -21.19 -7.73 5.33
CA TYR A 66 -21.30 -8.43 6.59
C TYR A 66 -19.96 -8.59 7.32
N LYS A 67 -18.82 -8.21 6.73
CA LYS A 67 -17.50 -8.34 7.37
C LYS A 67 -16.65 -7.08 7.18
N PRO A 68 -16.90 -6.02 7.96
CA PRO A 68 -16.24 -4.73 7.78
C PRO A 68 -14.72 -4.78 7.98
N HIS A 69 -14.16 -5.78 8.67
CA HIS A 69 -12.71 -5.92 8.84
C HIS A 69 -11.95 -6.23 7.54
N TYR A 70 -12.61 -6.72 6.48
CA TYR A 70 -11.94 -6.92 5.19
C TYR A 70 -11.45 -5.60 4.58
N ALA A 71 -12.18 -4.52 4.82
CA ALA A 71 -11.73 -3.18 4.45
C ALA A 71 -10.35 -2.87 5.05
N LEU A 72 -10.15 -3.18 6.34
CA LEU A 72 -8.88 -2.94 7.03
C LEU A 72 -7.74 -3.77 6.44
N TYR A 73 -7.99 -5.03 6.07
CA TYR A 73 -6.98 -5.86 5.41
C TYR A 73 -6.60 -5.34 4.03
N TRP A 74 -7.56 -4.86 3.24
CA TRP A 74 -7.29 -4.22 1.96
C TRP A 74 -6.53 -2.90 2.12
N SER A 75 -6.94 -2.04 3.05
CA SER A 75 -6.22 -0.80 3.40
C SER A 75 -4.78 -1.10 3.79
N ALA A 76 -4.56 -2.07 4.69
CA ALA A 76 -3.23 -2.49 5.10
C ALA A 76 -2.41 -3.04 3.91
N GLY A 77 -3.03 -3.79 3.00
CA GLY A 77 -2.40 -4.29 1.79
C GLY A 77 -1.95 -3.16 0.85
N PHE A 78 -2.81 -2.17 0.60
CA PHE A 78 -2.45 -1.01 -0.23
C PHE A 78 -1.36 -0.15 0.41
N LEU A 79 -1.41 0.07 1.72
CA LEU A 79 -0.36 0.77 2.47
C LEU A 79 0.98 0.02 2.41
N LEU A 80 0.96 -1.31 2.52
CA LEU A 80 2.15 -2.14 2.40
C LEU A 80 2.77 -2.02 0.99
N ILE A 81 1.93 -2.09 -0.06
CA ILE A 81 2.38 -1.91 -1.44
C ILE A 81 2.99 -0.53 -1.64
N GLY A 82 2.30 0.52 -1.19
CA GLY A 82 2.79 1.90 -1.25
C GLY A 82 4.13 2.05 -0.53
N TRP A 83 4.23 1.54 0.70
CA TRP A 83 5.47 1.52 1.47
C TRP A 83 6.62 0.88 0.68
N ILE A 84 6.44 -0.33 0.14
CA ILE A 84 7.49 -1.03 -0.61
C ILE A 84 7.93 -0.22 -1.83
N ILE A 85 6.97 0.27 -2.63
CA ILE A 85 7.24 0.97 -3.89
C ILE A 85 7.91 2.32 -3.63
N PHE A 86 7.41 3.11 -2.67
CA PHE A 86 8.00 4.40 -2.31
C PHE A 86 9.33 4.24 -1.57
N GLY A 87 9.48 3.16 -0.79
CA GLY A 87 10.73 2.74 -0.19
C GLY A 87 11.82 2.55 -1.26
N ALA A 88 11.54 1.70 -2.23
CA ALA A 88 12.43 1.43 -3.36
C ALA A 88 12.68 2.66 -4.23
N ALA A 89 11.66 3.49 -4.48
CA ALA A 89 11.81 4.72 -5.24
C ALA A 89 12.82 5.68 -4.57
N ALA A 90 12.76 5.85 -3.25
CA ALA A 90 13.69 6.70 -2.51
C ALA A 90 15.12 6.13 -2.45
N ASP A 91 15.27 4.82 -2.32
CA ASP A 91 16.59 4.17 -2.30
C ASP A 91 17.27 4.25 -3.68
N LEU A 92 16.49 4.31 -4.75
CA LEU A 92 16.96 4.51 -6.12
C LEU A 92 17.01 5.98 -6.56
N GLY A 93 16.63 6.93 -5.68
CA GLY A 93 16.69 8.38 -5.95
C GLY A 93 15.53 8.95 -6.76
N PHE A 94 14.45 8.19 -6.99
CA PHE A 94 13.23 8.63 -7.69
C PHE A 94 12.22 9.36 -6.78
N MET A 95 12.62 9.76 -5.57
CA MET A 95 11.87 10.69 -4.73
C MET A 95 12.61 12.01 -4.65
N ALA A 96 11.92 13.10 -5.02
CA ALA A 96 12.48 14.44 -5.02
C ALA A 96 11.88 15.26 -3.87
N PRO A 97 12.66 16.20 -3.28
CA PRO A 97 12.08 17.27 -2.47
C PRO A 97 11.10 18.08 -3.32
N ARG A 98 9.93 18.43 -2.81
CA ARG A 98 8.97 19.29 -3.53
C ARG A 98 9.45 20.74 -3.67
N ASP A 99 10.29 21.21 -2.74
CA ASP A 99 10.85 22.56 -2.78
C ASP A 99 11.96 22.68 -3.85
N GLY A 100 11.71 23.51 -4.87
CA GLY A 100 12.64 23.76 -5.96
C GLY A 100 13.99 24.36 -5.54
N SER A 101 14.05 25.08 -4.41
CA SER A 101 15.30 25.60 -3.86
C SER A 101 16.20 24.48 -3.33
N VAL A 102 15.58 23.49 -2.68
CA VAL A 102 16.26 22.29 -2.17
C VAL A 102 16.68 21.40 -3.34
N GLN A 103 15.82 21.24 -4.36
CA GLN A 103 16.19 20.52 -5.58
C GLN A 103 17.42 21.13 -6.25
N ALA A 104 17.46 22.47 -6.41
CA ALA A 104 18.59 23.18 -7.01
C ALA A 104 19.89 23.00 -6.20
N TYR A 105 19.80 23.09 -4.88
CA TYR A 105 20.93 22.85 -3.97
C TYR A 105 21.48 21.41 -4.07
N LEU A 106 20.61 20.41 -4.09
CA LEU A 106 21.02 19.00 -4.24
C LEU A 106 21.62 18.75 -5.63
N ALA A 107 21.08 19.37 -6.68
CA ALA A 107 21.61 19.30 -8.04
C ALA A 107 23.00 19.95 -8.16
N SER A 108 23.23 21.10 -7.49
CA SER A 108 24.57 21.71 -7.46
C SER A 108 25.58 20.85 -6.70
N ALA A 109 25.17 20.28 -5.55
CA ALA A 109 26.05 19.42 -4.77
C ALA A 109 26.40 18.11 -5.51
N ALA A 110 25.49 17.59 -6.34
CA ALA A 110 25.77 16.44 -7.20
C ALA A 110 26.79 16.77 -8.31
N ARG A 111 26.79 18.01 -8.84
CA ARG A 111 27.77 18.48 -9.84
C ARG A 111 29.17 18.66 -9.25
N ASP A 112 29.26 19.04 -7.97
CA ASP A 112 30.53 19.28 -7.28
C ASP A 112 31.31 18.00 -6.92
N GLY A 113 30.79 16.82 -7.30
CA GLY A 113 31.43 15.52 -7.03
C GLY A 113 31.49 15.14 -5.54
N ARG A 114 30.84 15.92 -4.67
CA ARG A 114 30.77 15.68 -3.22
C ARG A 114 29.71 14.64 -2.86
N GLY A 115 29.76 13.45 -3.45
CA GLY A 115 28.87 12.33 -3.10
C GLY A 115 27.37 12.68 -3.05
N SER A 116 26.59 11.91 -2.28
CA SER A 116 25.17 12.20 -2.03
C SER A 116 25.03 13.48 -1.22
N ALA A 117 24.38 14.49 -1.81
CA ALA A 117 24.12 15.76 -1.17
C ALA A 117 23.25 15.59 0.09
N ARG A 118 23.69 16.14 1.22
CA ARG A 118 22.93 16.11 2.48
C ARG A 118 21.78 17.11 2.42
N LEU A 119 20.60 16.69 2.87
CA LEU A 119 19.44 17.57 3.03
C LEU A 119 19.74 18.71 4.02
N PRO A 120 19.20 19.93 3.80
CA PRO A 120 19.23 21.00 4.80
C PRO A 120 18.64 20.54 6.13
N GLU A 121 19.17 21.03 7.26
CA GLU A 121 18.75 20.58 8.61
C GLU A 121 17.26 20.81 8.90
N HIS A 122 16.66 21.84 8.30
CA HIS A 122 15.25 22.15 8.45
C HIS A 122 14.33 21.29 7.55
N TYR A 123 14.88 20.51 6.62
CA TYR A 123 14.11 19.69 5.71
C TYR A 123 13.80 18.32 6.31
N THR A 124 12.53 17.92 6.26
CA THR A 124 12.11 16.61 6.78
C THR A 124 12.69 15.48 5.94
N ARG A 125 13.21 14.45 6.63
CA ARG A 125 13.73 13.24 5.99
C ARG A 125 12.57 12.39 5.47
N PHE A 126 12.81 11.74 4.34
CA PHE A 126 11.81 10.89 3.72
C PHE A 126 11.51 9.63 4.54
N ASN A 127 10.23 9.42 4.85
CA ASN A 127 9.71 8.24 5.52
C ASN A 127 8.62 7.58 4.66
N ALA A 128 8.92 6.41 4.08
CA ALA A 128 8.02 5.74 3.13
C ALA A 128 6.66 5.31 3.69
N PRO A 129 6.54 4.69 4.88
CA PRO A 129 5.24 4.29 5.40
C PRO A 129 4.39 5.51 5.80
N VAL A 130 5.00 6.56 6.36
CA VAL A 130 4.29 7.82 6.65
C VAL A 130 3.83 8.49 5.35
N PHE A 131 4.68 8.52 4.33
CA PHE A 131 4.31 9.02 3.00
C PHE A 131 3.19 8.20 2.35
N ALA A 132 3.22 6.88 2.44
CA ALA A 132 2.14 6.03 1.93
C ALA A 132 0.82 6.29 2.68
N LEU A 133 0.90 6.52 3.99
CA LEU A 133 -0.24 6.81 4.85
C LEU A 133 -0.85 8.18 4.55
N ASP A 134 -0.03 9.22 4.40
CA ASP A 134 -0.44 10.58 4.01
C ASP A 134 -1.24 10.56 2.70
N ASN A 135 -0.74 9.82 1.71
CA ASN A 135 -1.41 9.73 0.40
C ASN A 135 -2.70 8.87 0.43
N TYR A 136 -2.81 7.93 1.37
CA TYR A 136 -3.97 7.05 1.45
C TYR A 136 -5.10 7.65 2.30
N LEU A 137 -4.75 8.45 3.32
CA LEU A 137 -5.69 9.04 4.27
C LEU A 137 -5.80 10.56 4.04
N PRO A 138 -6.69 11.03 3.14
CA PRO A 138 -6.76 12.44 2.75
C PRO A 138 -7.14 13.42 3.88
N ILE A 139 -7.49 12.91 5.07
CA ILE A 139 -7.90 13.72 6.22
C ILE A 139 -6.70 13.99 7.16
N ILE A 140 -5.62 13.21 7.06
CA ILE A 140 -4.48 13.29 7.98
C ILE A 140 -3.29 13.88 7.23
N GLU A 141 -2.75 14.97 7.77
CA GLU A 141 -1.53 15.61 7.25
C GLU A 141 -0.35 15.28 8.18
N LEU A 142 0.46 14.26 7.85
CA LEU A 142 1.71 13.96 8.57
C LEU A 142 2.92 14.70 7.97
N GLY A 143 2.71 15.42 6.85
CA GLY A 143 3.64 16.38 6.26
C GLY A 143 4.73 15.78 5.37
N GLN A 144 4.72 14.47 5.09
CA GLN A 144 5.66 13.86 4.15
C GLN A 144 5.29 14.20 2.71
N ASP A 145 4.00 14.21 2.39
CA ASP A 145 3.48 14.60 1.08
C ASP A 145 3.81 16.06 0.72
N LEU A 146 3.82 16.98 1.70
CA LEU A 146 4.19 18.38 1.50
C LEU A 146 5.66 18.57 1.11
N SER A 147 6.52 17.64 1.51
CA SER A 147 7.96 17.77 1.38
C SER A 147 8.55 16.85 0.31
N TRP A 148 7.85 15.81 -0.10
CA TRP A 148 8.39 14.82 -1.02
C TRP A 148 7.43 14.56 -2.16
N GLU A 149 7.97 14.34 -3.35
CA GLU A 149 7.20 13.99 -4.53
C GLU A 149 7.88 12.90 -5.37
N PRO A 150 7.09 12.01 -6.00
CA PRO A 150 7.60 11.03 -6.95
C PRO A 150 8.18 11.71 -8.22
N SER A 151 9.45 11.46 -8.53
CA SER A 151 10.18 12.01 -9.69
C SER A 151 10.54 10.93 -10.71
N ASP A 152 10.41 11.20 -12.01
CA ASP A 152 10.85 10.33 -13.11
C ASP A 152 12.35 10.42 -13.38
N VAL A 153 13.00 11.48 -12.90
CA VAL A 153 14.45 11.67 -12.93
C VAL A 153 15.04 11.32 -11.57
N GLN A 154 16.16 10.60 -11.58
CA GLN A 154 16.93 10.35 -10.36
C GLN A 154 17.47 11.66 -9.82
N THR A 155 17.02 12.01 -8.62
CA THR A 155 17.65 13.06 -7.85
C THR A 155 18.97 12.53 -7.30
N GLY A 156 20.03 13.35 -7.31
CA GLY A 156 21.34 12.97 -6.77
C GLY A 156 21.35 12.71 -5.25
N HIS A 157 20.18 12.73 -4.61
CA HIS A 157 19.97 12.47 -3.21
C HIS A 157 19.41 11.04 -3.04
N ARG A 158 20.22 10.18 -2.42
CA ARG A 158 19.81 8.84 -1.99
C ARG A 158 19.52 8.86 -0.49
N ARG A 159 18.49 8.13 -0.06
CA ARG A 159 18.20 7.94 1.37
C ARG A 159 19.45 7.40 2.08
N ASP A 160 19.83 8.03 3.19
CA ASP A 160 20.96 7.59 4.01
C ASP A 160 20.53 6.40 4.88
N THR A 161 20.78 5.17 4.40
CA THR A 161 20.47 3.92 5.11
C THR A 161 21.51 3.58 6.18
N SER A 162 22.58 4.36 6.32
CA SER A 162 23.63 4.10 7.34
C SER A 162 23.08 4.12 8.77
N ALA A 163 21.98 4.83 9.01
CA ALA A 163 21.26 4.83 10.28
C ALA A 163 20.61 3.47 10.63
N CYS A 164 20.25 2.62 9.65
CA CYS A 164 19.78 1.25 9.93
C CYS A 164 20.92 0.33 10.40
N TYR A 165 22.19 0.65 10.06
CA TYR A 165 23.35 -0.18 10.37
C TYR A 165 24.20 0.36 11.53
N SER A 166 23.92 1.55 12.07
CA SER A 166 24.79 2.20 13.06
C SER A 166 24.59 1.77 14.52
N THR A 167 23.72 0.80 14.82
CA THR A 167 23.69 0.16 16.14
C THR A 167 24.44 -1.17 16.09
N HIS A 168 25.76 -1.07 16.34
CA HIS A 168 26.68 -2.16 16.69
C HIS A 168 26.08 -3.58 16.77
N GLY A 169 26.33 -4.42 15.76
CA GLY A 169 26.52 -5.87 15.91
C GLY A 169 25.39 -6.70 16.54
N SER A 170 24.17 -6.18 16.70
CA SER A 170 23.07 -6.89 17.35
C SER A 170 21.79 -6.74 16.54
N LYS A 171 21.10 -7.87 16.34
CA LYS A 171 19.82 -8.06 15.66
C LYS A 171 18.66 -7.35 16.40
N GLY A 172 18.77 -6.05 16.64
CA GLY A 172 17.84 -5.27 17.46
C GLY A 172 17.52 -3.89 16.89
N GLY A 173 17.69 -3.69 15.58
CA GLY A 173 17.28 -2.47 14.91
C GLY A 173 15.80 -2.55 14.53
N SER A 174 15.02 -1.53 14.91
CA SER A 174 13.62 -1.26 14.54
C SER A 174 12.99 -2.23 13.52
N TRP A 175 11.88 -2.87 13.89
CA TRP A 175 11.09 -3.80 13.02
C TRP A 175 10.88 -3.30 11.59
N TYR A 176 10.93 -1.99 11.37
CA TYR A 176 10.93 -1.32 10.08
C TYR A 176 12.13 -1.70 9.18
N CYS A 177 13.37 -1.68 9.68
CA CYS A 177 14.55 -2.05 8.90
C CYS A 177 14.50 -3.57 8.59
N ASP A 178 14.05 -4.41 9.53
CA ASP A 178 13.87 -5.85 9.30
C ASP A 178 12.80 -6.16 8.25
N ALA A 179 11.69 -5.41 8.22
CA ALA A 179 10.64 -5.59 7.20
C ALA A 179 11.10 -5.16 5.81
N VAL A 180 11.85 -4.05 5.72
CA VAL A 180 12.46 -3.59 4.46
C VAL A 180 13.54 -4.58 4.00
N GLU A 181 14.36 -5.11 4.91
CA GLU A 181 15.37 -6.13 4.62
C GLU A 181 14.72 -7.46 4.20
N ALA A 182 13.59 -7.86 4.81
CA ALA A 182 12.85 -9.05 4.44
C ALA A 182 12.23 -8.94 3.04
N VAL A 183 11.69 -7.76 2.68
CA VAL A 183 11.22 -7.49 1.30
C VAL A 183 12.41 -7.46 0.32
N ARG A 184 13.53 -6.83 0.71
CA ARG A 184 14.80 -6.86 -0.03
C ARG A 184 15.33 -8.27 -0.28
N MET A 185 15.26 -9.16 0.72
CA MET A 185 15.64 -10.57 0.62
C MET A 185 14.62 -11.38 -0.21
N ALA A 186 13.32 -11.11 -0.06
CA ALA A 186 12.26 -11.76 -0.85
C ALA A 186 12.32 -11.37 -2.34
N LEU A 187 12.82 -10.17 -2.64
CA LEU A 187 13.15 -9.71 -3.99
C LEU A 187 14.54 -10.20 -4.47
N GLY A 188 15.23 -11.03 -3.67
CA GLY A 188 16.42 -11.79 -4.06
C GLY A 188 17.71 -10.99 -4.17
N HIS A 189 17.83 -9.87 -3.45
CA HIS A 189 18.77 -8.82 -3.82
C HIS A 189 19.80 -8.46 -2.74
N ASP A 190 21.08 -8.74 -3.02
CA ASP A 190 22.22 -8.39 -2.18
C ASP A 190 22.92 -7.11 -2.68
N TRP A 191 22.23 -5.97 -2.61
CA TRP A 191 22.93 -4.69 -2.76
C TRP A 191 23.70 -4.40 -1.46
N THR A 192 24.79 -5.10 -1.19
CA THR A 192 25.68 -4.70 -0.10
C THR A 192 26.16 -3.27 -0.36
N ILE A 193 25.66 -2.28 0.40
CA ILE A 193 26.45 -1.09 0.72
C ILE A 193 27.46 -1.55 1.78
N THR A 194 28.33 -2.49 1.42
CA THR A 194 29.56 -2.73 2.19
C THR A 194 30.51 -1.62 1.80
N GLY A 195 30.36 -0.52 2.51
CA GLY A 195 31.19 0.65 2.35
C GLY A 195 30.43 1.90 2.71
N VAL A 196 30.44 2.25 4.00
CA VAL A 196 30.62 3.67 4.32
C VAL A 196 31.93 4.05 3.60
N PRO A 197 31.92 4.90 2.56
CA PRO A 197 33.17 5.29 1.95
C PRO A 197 33.96 6.02 3.02
N THR A 198 34.99 5.36 3.54
CA THR A 198 36.03 6.07 4.28
C THR A 198 36.58 7.11 3.32
N ARG A 199 36.93 8.28 3.86
CA ARG A 199 37.26 9.55 3.20
C ARG A 199 38.26 9.48 2.02
N SER A 200 38.84 8.33 1.73
CA SER A 200 39.86 8.09 0.72
C SER A 200 39.49 7.07 -0.38
N GLU A 201 38.36 6.38 -0.31
CA GLU A 201 38.03 5.37 -1.34
C GLU A 201 37.23 6.01 -2.48
N LYS A 202 37.86 6.10 -3.65
CA LYS A 202 37.22 6.55 -4.89
C LYS A 202 35.96 5.71 -5.09
N VAL A 203 34.80 6.37 -5.10
CA VAL A 203 33.52 5.79 -5.52
C VAL A 203 33.76 5.09 -6.85
N LYS A 204 33.74 3.76 -6.88
CA LYS A 204 33.85 3.01 -8.13
C LYS A 204 32.66 3.43 -8.99
N PRO A 205 32.88 4.07 -10.15
CA PRO A 205 31.79 4.36 -11.05
C PRO A 205 31.36 3.02 -11.64
N PHE A 206 30.04 2.84 -11.77
CA PHE A 206 29.44 1.72 -12.50
C PHE A 206 29.45 0.37 -11.75
N TYR A 207 28.57 0.22 -10.75
CA TYR A 207 27.95 -1.08 -10.51
C TYR A 207 27.02 -1.32 -11.70
N GLU A 208 27.28 -2.34 -12.53
CA GLU A 208 26.28 -2.81 -13.49
C GLU A 208 25.07 -3.21 -12.67
N PRO A 209 23.91 -2.51 -12.82
CA PRO A 209 22.72 -2.92 -12.11
C PRO A 209 22.40 -4.33 -12.58
N ASP A 210 22.23 -5.24 -11.64
CA ASP A 210 21.59 -6.50 -11.95
C ASP A 210 20.18 -6.28 -12.53
N LEU A 211 19.69 -7.32 -13.19
CA LEU A 211 18.46 -7.24 -13.99
C LEU A 211 17.29 -6.66 -13.20
N ALA A 212 17.15 -7.02 -11.92
CA ALA A 212 16.06 -6.54 -11.07
C ALA A 212 16.17 -5.04 -10.76
N THR A 213 17.35 -4.51 -10.42
CA THR A 213 17.55 -3.07 -10.25
C THR A 213 17.32 -2.32 -11.57
N ALA A 214 17.80 -2.86 -12.69
CA ALA A 214 17.60 -2.26 -14.00
C ALA A 214 16.11 -2.19 -14.38
N VAL A 215 15.36 -3.27 -14.14
CA VAL A 215 13.90 -3.33 -14.36
C VAL A 215 13.17 -2.37 -13.43
N ALA A 216 13.53 -2.31 -12.15
CA ALA A 216 12.94 -1.37 -11.20
C ALA A 216 13.19 0.09 -11.61
N MET A 217 14.42 0.44 -11.98
CA MET A 217 14.76 1.76 -12.50
C MET A 217 13.98 2.10 -13.77
N TRP A 218 13.79 1.14 -14.68
CA TRP A 218 12.98 1.33 -15.88
C TRP A 218 11.51 1.56 -15.53
N ALA A 219 10.95 0.76 -14.62
CA ALA A 219 9.58 0.92 -14.14
C ALA A 219 9.35 2.29 -13.46
N PHE A 220 10.31 2.77 -12.67
CA PHE A 220 10.23 4.11 -12.06
C PHE A 220 10.38 5.23 -13.09
N ARG A 221 11.26 5.10 -14.08
CA ARG A 221 11.33 6.05 -15.21
C ARG A 221 10.04 6.12 -16.01
N LEU A 222 9.32 5.01 -16.13
CA LEU A 222 7.98 4.97 -16.74
C LEU A 222 6.86 5.51 -15.82
N GLY A 223 7.17 5.83 -14.56
CA GLY A 223 6.24 6.43 -13.63
C GLY A 223 5.43 5.44 -12.78
N LEU A 224 5.94 4.22 -12.53
CA LEU A 224 5.27 3.24 -11.64
C LEU A 224 4.88 3.84 -10.28
N HIS A 225 5.81 4.55 -9.63
CA HIS A 225 5.60 5.20 -8.34
C HIS A 225 4.57 6.33 -8.42
N ARG A 226 4.54 7.10 -9.52
CA ARG A 226 3.50 8.11 -9.77
C ARG A 226 2.12 7.49 -9.99
N PHE A 227 2.06 6.38 -10.73
CA PHE A 227 0.82 5.64 -10.92
C PHE A 227 0.27 5.11 -9.59
N VAL A 228 1.14 4.55 -8.75
CA VAL A 228 0.78 4.06 -7.41
C VAL A 228 0.33 5.21 -6.52
N TYR A 229 1.03 6.35 -6.55
CA TYR A 229 0.64 7.57 -5.86
C TYR A 229 -0.80 7.98 -6.18
N TRP A 230 -1.13 8.18 -7.47
CA TRP A 230 -2.48 8.57 -7.87
C TRP A 230 -3.51 7.49 -7.59
N SER A 231 -3.13 6.21 -7.70
CA SER A 231 -4.01 5.09 -7.39
C SER A 231 -4.39 5.06 -5.91
N LEU A 232 -3.43 5.27 -5.00
CA LEU A 232 -3.68 5.31 -3.55
C LEU A 232 -4.59 6.47 -3.18
N GLU A 233 -4.38 7.64 -3.76
CA GLU A 233 -5.21 8.81 -3.53
C GLU A 233 -6.66 8.56 -3.99
N LEU A 234 -6.85 8.05 -5.21
CA LEU A 234 -8.17 7.67 -5.72
C LEU A 234 -8.85 6.59 -4.88
N LEU A 235 -8.09 5.58 -4.44
CA LEU A 235 -8.59 4.52 -3.57
C LEU A 235 -9.00 5.07 -2.20
N GLY A 236 -8.23 6.01 -1.64
CA GLY A 236 -8.57 6.71 -0.40
C GLY A 236 -9.90 7.46 -0.52
N TRP A 237 -10.08 8.25 -1.58
CA TRP A 237 -11.34 8.95 -1.85
C TRP A 237 -12.52 8.01 -2.07
N LEU A 238 -12.31 6.93 -2.83
CA LEU A 238 -13.33 5.90 -3.07
C LEU A 238 -13.72 5.22 -1.75
N PHE A 239 -12.75 4.93 -0.89
CA PHE A 239 -12.97 4.32 0.41
C PHE A 239 -13.81 5.22 1.33
N VAL A 240 -13.43 6.50 1.45
CA VAL A 240 -14.18 7.49 2.24
C VAL A 240 -15.62 7.61 1.72
N SER A 241 -15.79 7.68 0.40
CA SER A 241 -17.12 7.79 -0.23
C SER A 241 -17.99 6.57 0.03
N LEU A 242 -17.43 5.36 -0.10
CA LEU A 242 -18.13 4.11 0.19
C LEU A 242 -18.47 3.98 1.68
N TYR A 243 -17.58 4.42 2.57
CA TYR A 243 -17.83 4.42 4.00
C TYR A 243 -19.01 5.33 4.37
N ILE A 244 -19.02 6.56 3.87
CA ILE A 244 -20.12 7.52 4.07
C ILE A 244 -21.43 6.98 3.49
N ALA A 245 -21.39 6.41 2.27
CA ALA A 245 -22.57 5.81 1.64
C ALA A 245 -23.08 4.59 2.41
N GLY A 246 -22.18 3.74 2.92
CA GLY A 246 -22.50 2.56 3.71
C GLY A 246 -23.17 2.91 5.05
N MET A 247 -22.62 3.89 5.77
CA MET A 247 -23.21 4.42 7.00
C MET A 247 -24.59 5.04 6.73
N SER A 248 -24.73 5.81 5.65
CA SER A 248 -26.02 6.41 5.26
C SER A 248 -27.07 5.37 4.87
N GLY A 249 -26.65 4.29 4.22
CA GLY A 249 -27.54 3.18 3.85
C GLY A 249 -28.04 2.37 5.04
N LEU A 250 -27.29 2.34 6.15
CA LEU A 250 -27.75 1.72 7.41
C LEU A 250 -28.83 2.55 8.10
N MET A 251 -28.77 3.88 8.05
CA MET A 251 -29.79 4.74 8.67
C MET A 251 -31.14 4.73 7.94
N LYS A 252 -31.17 4.34 6.66
CA LYS A 252 -32.42 4.26 5.87
C LYS A 252 -33.24 2.99 6.11
N LYS A 253 -32.77 2.09 6.98
CA LYS A 253 -33.44 0.82 7.31
C LYS A 253 -34.24 0.87 8.62
N GLU A 254 -34.40 2.04 9.21
CA GLU A 254 -35.39 2.27 10.27
C GLU A 254 -36.72 2.77 9.69
#